data_AF-A0A7S3HJR3-F1
#
_entry.id   AF-A0A7S3HJR3-F1
#
_cell.length_a   1.000
_cell.length_b   1.000
_cell.length_c   1.000
_cell.angle_alpha   90.00
_cell.angle_beta   90.00
_cell.angle_gamma   90.00
#
_symmetry.space_group_name_H-M   'P 1'
#
loop_
_entity.id
_entity.type
_entity.pdbx_description
1 polymer ?
#
loop_
_entity_poly.entity_id
_entity_poly.type
_entity_poly.pdbx_seq_one_letter_code
_entity_poly.pdbx_strand_id
1 'polypeptide(L)'
;RDLLAEADAVIASAKSKGASAAVLEKLEEYKSKVAENEDHAIDSTEQAVFDEYSKEQGEHDPVFSKYNRFAAANVGHAVRYNFGGRPLWFCGPNAMQGPVPACQHCGAPRTFEAQVQSMLIS
;
A
#
# COMPACT_ATOMS: atom_id res chain seq x y z
N ARG A 1 -16.92 -17.16 16.36
CA ARG A 1 -16.44 -15.82 15.94
C ARG A 1 -17.71 -15.03 15.60
N ASP A 2 -17.95 -13.87 16.21
CA ASP A 2 -19.20 -13.10 15.99
C ASP A 2 -18.94 -12.08 14.88
N LEU A 3 -19.31 -12.44 13.66
CA LEU A 3 -19.01 -11.66 12.45
C LEU A 3 -19.74 -10.33 12.41
N LEU A 4 -20.94 -10.25 13.02
CA LEU A 4 -21.73 -9.02 13.07
C LEU A 4 -21.13 -8.04 14.10
N ALA A 5 -20.69 -8.54 15.25
CA ALA A 5 -19.97 -7.73 16.23
C ALA A 5 -18.62 -7.22 15.67
N GLU A 6 -17.91 -8.03 14.89
CA GLU A 6 -16.70 -7.61 14.17
C GLU A 6 -16.99 -6.50 13.14
N ALA A 7 -18.05 -6.67 12.33
CA ALA A 7 -18.47 -5.65 11.36
C ALA A 7 -18.84 -4.33 12.04
N ASP A 8 -19.56 -4.39 13.17
CA ASP A 8 -19.90 -3.21 13.97
C ASP A 8 -18.68 -2.48 14.54
N ALA A 9 -17.69 -3.23 15.02
CA ALA A 9 -16.43 -2.66 15.50
C ALA A 9 -15.66 -1.95 14.37
N VAL A 10 -15.65 -2.52 13.16
CA VAL A 10 -15.01 -1.92 11.98
C VAL A 10 -15.73 -0.64 11.55
N ILE A 11 -17.06 -0.65 11.50
CA ILE A 11 -17.88 0.54 11.18
C ILE A 11 -17.63 1.66 12.20
N ALA A 12 -17.61 1.35 13.50
CA ALA A 12 -17.33 2.32 14.55
C ALA A 12 -15.92 2.93 14.42
N SER A 13 -14.92 2.08 14.16
CA SER A 13 -13.53 2.51 13.92
C SER A 13 -13.43 3.42 12.69
N ALA A 14 -14.06 3.05 11.57
CA ALA A 14 -14.09 3.85 10.35
C ALA A 14 -14.74 5.22 10.56
N LYS A 15 -15.86 5.28 11.30
CA LYS A 15 -16.51 6.54 11.69
C LYS A 15 -15.56 7.42 12.51
N SER A 16 -14.86 6.86 13.49
CA SER A 16 -13.92 7.62 14.34
C SER A 16 -12.72 8.18 13.57
N LYS A 17 -12.30 7.50 12.49
CA LYS A 17 -11.20 7.92 11.60
C LYS A 17 -11.63 8.86 10.48
N GLY A 18 -12.90 9.29 10.44
CA GLY A 18 -13.40 10.21 9.42
C GLY A 18 -13.53 9.58 8.02
N ALA A 19 -13.88 8.30 7.95
CA ALA A 19 -14.18 7.64 6.68
C ALA A 19 -15.32 8.36 5.92
N SER A 20 -15.25 8.38 4.60
CA SER A 20 -16.25 9.03 3.76
C SER A 20 -17.62 8.33 3.83
N ALA A 21 -18.70 9.05 3.53
CA ALA A 21 -20.05 8.48 3.51
C ALA A 21 -20.15 7.22 2.62
N ALA A 22 -19.50 7.24 1.45
CA ALA A 22 -19.46 6.10 0.53
C ALA A 22 -18.77 4.87 1.12
N VAL A 23 -17.74 5.06 1.97
CA VAL A 23 -17.09 3.96 2.67
C VAL A 23 -18.01 3.39 3.76
N LEU A 24 -18.68 4.25 4.52
CA LEU A 24 -19.61 3.82 5.57
C LEU A 24 -20.81 3.06 5.00
N GLU A 25 -21.37 3.52 3.89
CA GLU A 25 -22.47 2.85 3.19
C GLU A 25 -22.09 1.43 2.77
N LYS A 26 -20.91 1.25 2.17
CA LYS A 26 -20.40 -0.08 1.79
C LYS A 26 -20.19 -1.00 2.99
N LEU A 27 -19.73 -0.47 4.12
CA LEU A 27 -19.55 -1.26 5.34
C LEU A 27 -20.89 -1.73 5.92
N GLU A 28 -21.94 -0.91 5.87
CA GLU A 28 -23.29 -1.33 6.28
C GLU A 28 -23.93 -2.31 5.30
N GLU A 29 -23.67 -2.17 4.00
CA GLU A 29 -24.07 -3.15 2.98
C GLU A 29 -23.40 -4.52 3.24
N TYR A 30 -22.09 -4.51 3.54
CA TYR A 30 -21.36 -5.73 3.92
C TYR A 30 -21.97 -6.38 5.17
N LYS A 31 -22.25 -5.60 6.23
CA LYS A 31 -22.91 -6.11 7.44
C LYS A 31 -24.27 -6.76 7.12
N SER A 32 -25.08 -6.11 6.28
CA SER A 32 -26.38 -6.64 5.87
C SER A 32 -26.25 -7.98 5.15
N LYS A 33 -25.30 -8.09 4.23
CA LYS A 33 -25.00 -9.36 3.52
C LYS A 33 -24.56 -10.46 4.48
N VAL A 34 -23.67 -10.16 5.42
CA VAL A 34 -23.22 -11.13 6.44
C VAL A 34 -24.38 -11.57 7.36
N ALA A 35 -25.34 -10.68 7.65
CA ALA A 35 -26.52 -11.02 8.44
C ALA A 35 -27.51 -11.93 7.69
N GLU A 36 -27.60 -11.79 6.37
CA GLU A 36 -28.43 -12.65 5.51
C GLU A 36 -27.84 -14.06 5.37
N ASN A 37 -26.52 -14.15 5.19
CA ASN A 37 -25.79 -15.40 5.15
C ASN A 37 -24.36 -15.22 5.68
N GLU A 38 -23.99 -16.00 6.68
CA GLU A 38 -22.64 -15.98 7.27
C GLU A 38 -21.55 -16.33 6.24
N ASP A 39 -21.86 -17.12 5.21
CA ASP A 39 -20.94 -17.46 4.11
C ASP A 39 -20.56 -16.25 3.23
N HIS A 40 -21.21 -15.10 3.41
CA HIS A 40 -20.80 -13.84 2.76
C HIS A 40 -19.62 -13.16 3.46
N ALA A 41 -19.23 -13.62 4.64
CA ALA A 41 -18.02 -13.16 5.30
C ALA A 41 -16.81 -13.97 4.83
N ILE A 42 -15.74 -13.27 4.42
CA ILE A 42 -14.46 -13.93 4.15
C ILE A 42 -13.93 -14.49 5.47
N ASP A 43 -13.81 -15.82 5.54
CA ASP A 43 -13.21 -16.47 6.69
C ASP A 43 -11.67 -16.50 6.59
N SER A 44 -11.01 -16.96 7.66
CA SER A 44 -9.55 -17.04 7.69
C SER A 44 -8.96 -18.03 6.67
N THR A 45 -9.72 -19.05 6.28
CA THR A 45 -9.30 -20.04 5.28
C THR A 45 -9.39 -19.46 3.87
N GLU A 46 -10.45 -18.73 3.56
CA GLU A 46 -10.62 -18.02 2.29
C GLU A 46 -9.59 -16.91 2.13
N GLN A 47 -9.29 -16.16 3.20
CA GLN A 47 -8.21 -15.17 3.18
C GLN A 47 -6.85 -15.84 2.92
N ALA A 48 -6.57 -16.99 3.53
CA ALA A 48 -5.34 -17.73 3.28
C ALA A 48 -5.23 -18.22 1.84
N VAL A 49 -6.34 -18.72 1.27
CA VAL A 49 -6.42 -19.12 -0.15
C VAL A 49 -6.21 -17.92 -1.06
N PHE A 50 -6.79 -16.76 -0.75
CA PHE A 50 -6.57 -15.55 -1.54
C PHE A 50 -5.11 -15.09 -1.48
N ASP A 51 -4.48 -15.14 -0.30
CA ASP A 51 -3.07 -14.79 -0.13
C ASP A 51 -2.14 -15.76 -0.88
N GLU A 52 -2.46 -17.07 -0.86
CA GLU A 52 -1.73 -18.10 -1.61
C GLU A 52 -1.89 -17.91 -3.12
N TYR A 53 -3.13 -17.72 -3.59
CA TYR A 53 -3.42 -17.41 -4.99
C TYR A 53 -2.71 -16.13 -5.44
N SER A 54 -2.69 -15.08 -4.60
CA SER A 54 -1.99 -13.84 -4.88
C SER A 54 -0.47 -14.04 -4.96
N LYS A 55 0.11 -14.92 -4.16
CA LYS A 55 1.54 -15.28 -4.26
C LYS A 55 1.86 -16.05 -5.54
N GLU A 56 0.96 -16.92 -5.99
CA GLU A 56 1.16 -17.76 -7.18
C GLU A 56 0.88 -17.04 -8.50
N GLN A 57 -0.22 -16.29 -8.55
CA GLN A 57 -0.79 -15.71 -9.77
C GLN A 57 -0.71 -14.18 -9.80
N GLY A 58 -0.34 -13.55 -8.69
CA GLY A 58 -0.18 -12.10 -8.60
C GLY A 58 1.01 -11.61 -9.43
N GLU A 59 0.89 -10.40 -9.97
CA GLU A 59 2.00 -9.76 -10.66
C GLU A 59 3.08 -9.40 -9.64
N HIS A 60 4.17 -10.15 -9.65
CA HIS A 60 5.26 -9.94 -8.71
C HIS A 60 6.23 -8.87 -9.22
N ASP A 61 6.16 -7.69 -8.59
CA ASP A 61 7.13 -6.62 -8.81
C ASP A 61 8.28 -6.68 -7.79
N PRO A 62 9.49 -7.14 -8.20
CA PRO A 62 10.63 -7.23 -7.29
C PRO A 62 11.12 -5.85 -6.79
N VAL A 63 10.85 -4.78 -7.54
CA VAL A 63 11.19 -3.40 -7.15
C VAL A 63 10.27 -2.96 -6.02
N PHE A 64 8.97 -3.21 -6.14
CA PHE A 64 7.99 -2.94 -5.08
C PHE A 64 8.28 -3.76 -3.82
N SER A 65 8.58 -5.06 -3.97
CA SER A 65 9.00 -5.91 -2.85
C SER A 65 10.27 -5.41 -2.14
N LYS A 66 11.22 -4.80 -2.88
CA LYS A 66 12.41 -4.18 -2.29
C LYS A 66 12.07 -2.86 -1.57
N TYR A 67 11.22 -2.04 -2.18
CA TYR A 67 10.72 -0.80 -1.57
C TYR A 67 10.01 -1.08 -0.24
N ASN A 68 9.05 -2.01 -0.23
CA ASN A 68 8.27 -2.35 0.96
C ASN A 68 9.15 -2.87 2.10
N ARG A 69 10.14 -3.73 1.81
CA ARG A 69 11.09 -4.18 2.83
C ARG A 69 11.87 -3.03 3.45
N PHE A 70 12.28 -2.05 2.64
CA PHE A 70 12.95 -0.85 3.16
C PHE A 70 11.99 0.03 3.98
N ALA A 71 10.78 0.30 3.47
CA ALA A 71 9.80 1.14 4.14
C ALA A 71 9.33 0.54 5.48
N ALA A 72 9.02 -0.75 5.52
CA ALA A 72 8.59 -1.45 6.73
C ALA A 72 9.66 -1.45 7.84
N ALA A 73 10.94 -1.52 7.47
CA ALA A 73 12.04 -1.40 8.43
C ALA A 73 12.26 0.04 8.93
N ASN A 74 11.65 1.05 8.30
CA ASN A 74 11.93 2.48 8.51
C ASN A 74 10.65 3.34 8.58
N VAL A 75 9.63 2.89 9.32
CA VAL A 75 8.26 3.46 9.34
C VAL A 75 8.19 4.97 9.64
N GLY A 76 9.16 5.56 10.35
CA GLY A 76 9.19 7.01 10.65
C GLY A 76 10.07 7.86 9.72
N HIS A 77 10.72 7.25 8.73
CA HIS A 77 11.75 7.92 7.94
C HIS A 77 11.15 8.76 6.81
N ALA A 78 11.12 10.08 6.96
CA ALA A 78 10.59 10.99 5.94
C ALA A 78 11.56 11.25 4.77
N VAL A 79 12.88 11.20 4.99
CA VAL A 79 13.89 11.58 3.99
C VAL A 79 15.04 10.57 3.97
N ARG A 80 15.13 9.78 2.90
CA ARG A 80 16.27 8.90 2.66
C ARG A 80 17.42 9.68 2.03
N TYR A 81 18.43 10.03 2.83
CA TYR A 81 19.68 10.62 2.35
C TYR A 81 20.63 9.56 1.79
N ASN A 82 21.17 9.75 0.58
CA ASN A 82 22.14 8.83 -0.03
C ASN A 82 22.87 9.50 -1.21
N PHE A 83 23.76 10.45 -0.90
CA PHE A 83 24.52 11.22 -1.90
C PHE A 83 25.28 10.34 -2.89
N GLY A 84 25.18 10.67 -4.18
CA GLY A 84 25.80 9.90 -5.28
C GLY A 84 25.19 8.52 -5.50
N GLY A 85 24.17 8.16 -4.73
CA GLY A 85 23.51 6.87 -4.82
C GLY A 85 22.46 6.79 -5.92
N ARG A 86 21.53 5.82 -5.76
CA ARG A 86 20.40 5.62 -6.67
C ARG A 86 19.07 5.85 -5.95
N PRO A 87 18.04 6.34 -6.67
CA PRO A 87 16.67 6.38 -6.18
C PRO A 87 16.18 4.97 -5.76
N LEU A 88 15.39 4.91 -4.69
CA LEU A 88 14.63 3.73 -4.33
C LEU A 88 13.25 3.83 -4.98
N TRP A 89 13.05 3.10 -6.07
CA TRP A 89 11.78 3.13 -6.81
C TRP A 89 10.67 2.42 -6.05
N PHE A 90 9.45 2.98 -6.12
CA PHE A 90 8.25 2.39 -5.53
C PHE A 90 7.81 1.13 -6.29
N CYS A 91 7.84 1.15 -7.62
CA CYS A 91 7.51 0.02 -8.47
C CYS A 91 8.42 -0.01 -9.71
N GLY A 92 8.47 -1.15 -10.40
CA GLY A 92 9.22 -1.37 -11.62
C GLY A 92 8.63 -0.64 -12.83
N PRO A 93 7.30 -0.70 -13.07
CA PRO A 93 6.68 0.04 -14.17
C PRO A 93 6.91 1.55 -14.04
N ASN A 94 7.16 2.22 -15.17
CA ASN A 94 7.41 3.66 -15.27
C ASN A 94 8.59 4.21 -14.45
N ALA A 95 9.45 3.34 -13.87
CA ALA A 95 10.72 3.78 -13.34
C ALA A 95 11.57 4.42 -14.46
N MET A 96 12.28 5.50 -14.14
CA MET A 96 13.11 6.20 -15.13
C MET A 96 14.14 5.24 -15.71
N GLN A 97 14.10 5.09 -17.03
CA GLN A 97 15.07 4.30 -17.78
C GLN A 97 16.09 5.24 -18.44
N GLY A 98 17.35 4.83 -18.43
CA GLY A 98 18.44 5.61 -19.03
C GLY A 98 19.08 6.64 -18.10
N PRO A 99 19.93 7.53 -18.66
CA PRO A 99 20.70 8.50 -17.87
C PRO A 99 19.82 9.64 -17.35
N VAL A 100 20.18 10.18 -16.19
CA VAL A 100 19.53 11.38 -15.66
C VAL A 100 19.85 12.57 -16.57
N PRO A 101 18.84 13.31 -17.05
CA PRO A 101 19.08 14.45 -17.93
C PRO A 101 19.87 15.53 -17.19
N ALA A 102 20.78 16.19 -17.92
CA ALA A 102 21.54 17.32 -17.42
C ALA A 102 20.64 18.52 -17.07
N CYS A 103 21.20 19.51 -16.37
CA CYS A 103 20.52 20.77 -16.11
C CYS A 103 20.18 21.49 -17.43
N GLN A 104 18.91 21.85 -17.63
CA GLN A 104 18.46 22.52 -18.86
C GLN A 104 18.98 23.96 -19.00
N HIS A 105 19.47 24.58 -17.91
CA HIS A 105 20.00 25.94 -17.92
C HIS A 105 21.52 26.01 -18.08
N CYS A 106 22.28 25.14 -17.42
CA CYS A 106 23.74 25.20 -17.41
C CYS A 106 24.43 23.96 -18.00
N GLY A 107 23.69 22.91 -18.37
CA GLY A 107 24.25 21.68 -18.93
C GLY A 107 25.01 20.79 -17.94
N ALA A 108 25.13 21.17 -16.67
CA ALA A 108 25.83 20.38 -15.67
C ALA A 108 25.13 19.02 -15.39
N PRO A 109 25.88 17.94 -15.12
CA PRO A 109 25.32 16.66 -14.73
C PRO A 109 24.61 16.76 -13.37
N ARG A 110 23.61 15.91 -13.16
CA ARG A 110 22.88 15.83 -11.89
C ARG A 110 23.40 14.66 -11.05
N THR A 111 23.54 14.91 -9.75
CA THR A 111 23.86 13.88 -8.75
C THR A 111 22.65 13.69 -7.84
N PHE A 112 22.34 12.44 -7.53
CA PHE A 112 21.29 12.12 -6.57
C PHE A 112 21.75 12.50 -5.15
N GLU A 113 20.93 13.26 -4.42
CA GLU A 113 21.22 13.73 -3.05
C GLU A 113 20.42 12.93 -2.02
N ALA A 114 19.09 13.01 -2.14
CA ALA A 114 18.14 12.40 -1.22
C ALA A 114 16.81 12.11 -1.92
N GLN A 115 15.97 11.32 -1.25
CA GLN A 115 14.61 11.01 -1.66
C GLN A 115 13.65 11.17 -0.49
N VAL A 116 12.59 11.94 -0.70
CA VAL A 116 11.45 11.99 0.24
C VAL A 116 10.69 10.67 0.15
N GLN A 117 10.47 10.03 1.30
CA GLN A 117 9.69 8.80 1.38
C GLN A 117 8.21 9.12 1.47
N SER A 118 7.37 8.31 0.83
CA SER A 118 5.93 8.43 0.97
C SER A 118 5.52 7.87 2.34
N MET A 119 4.93 8.70 3.20
CA MET A 119 4.33 8.27 4.47
C MET A 119 2.92 7.66 4.29
N LEU A 120 2.46 7.45 3.06
CA LEU A 120 1.04 7.18 2.77
C LEU A 120 0.61 5.71 2.81
N ILE A 121 1.51 4.76 3.10
CA ILE A 121 1.15 3.34 3.13
C ILE A 121 1.42 2.80 4.53
N SER A 122 0.37 2.86 5.37
CA SER A 122 0.25 2.15 6.65
C SER A 122 -0.83 1.09 6.54
#